data_AF-A0A4Q6CIP5-F1
#
_entry.id   AF-A0A4Q6CIP5-F1
#
_cell.length_a   1.000
_cell.length_b   1.000
_cell.length_c   1.000
_cell.angle_alpha   90.00
_cell.angle_beta   90.00
_cell.angle_gamma   90.00
#
_symmetry.space_group_name_H-M   'P 1'
#
loop_
_entity.id
_entity.type
_entity.pdbx_description
1 polymer ?
#
loop_
_entity_poly.entity_id
_entity_poly.type
_entity_poly.pdbx_seq_one_letter_code
_entity_poly.pdbx_strand_id
1 'polypeptide(L)'
;LKERHFDLILMDCQMPEMDGYEATKRIRSAFEKDYCEIPIVALTANALKGDRELCLAVGMDDYASKPVKLSDLSVIIERWLDSAASKKRSA
;
A
#
# COMPACT_ATOMS: atom_id res chain seq x y z
N LEU A 1 0.83 7.85 -15.51
CA LEU A 1 0.92 7.87 -14.03
C LEU A 1 1.62 9.10 -13.48
N LYS A 2 2.67 9.64 -14.13
CA LYS A 2 3.42 10.81 -13.65
C LYS A 2 2.64 12.13 -13.47
N GLU A 3 1.43 12.24 -14.05
CA GLU A 3 0.61 13.46 -13.95
C GLU A 3 -0.58 13.32 -12.98
N ARG A 4 -0.69 12.19 -12.27
CA ARG A 4 -1.76 11.99 -11.28
C ARG A 4 -1.15 11.76 -9.90
N HIS A 5 -1.61 12.58 -8.96
CA HIS A 5 -1.35 12.38 -7.54
C HIS A 5 -2.28 11.27 -7.03
N PHE A 6 -1.73 10.31 -6.28
CA PHE A 6 -2.50 9.27 -5.60
C PHE A 6 -2.29 9.41 -4.09
N ASP A 7 -3.37 9.34 -3.32
CA ASP A 7 -3.29 9.47 -1.86
C ASP A 7 -3.12 8.12 -1.15
N LEU A 8 -3.42 7.00 -1.84
CA LEU A 8 -3.28 5.65 -1.33
C LEU A 8 -3.26 4.62 -2.49
N ILE A 9 -2.51 3.53 -2.32
CA ILE A 9 -2.47 2.40 -3.26
C ILE A 9 -3.00 1.15 -2.55
N LEU A 10 -4.00 0.50 -3.14
CA LEU A 10 -4.39 -0.86 -2.79
C LEU A 10 -3.66 -1.83 -3.72
N MET A 11 -2.77 -2.65 -3.18
CA MET A 11 -1.89 -3.53 -3.95
C MET A 11 -2.29 -4.99 -3.77
N ASP A 12 -2.67 -5.66 -4.85
CA ASP A 12 -2.88 -7.11 -4.82
C ASP A 12 -1.55 -7.85 -4.74
N CYS A 13 -1.34 -8.66 -3.70
CA CYS A 13 -0.12 -9.45 -3.57
C CYS A 13 -0.01 -10.55 -4.63
N GLN A 14 -1.14 -11.09 -5.10
CA GLN A 14 -1.18 -12.22 -6.04
C GLN A 14 -1.75 -11.76 -7.38
N MET A 15 -0.85 -11.41 -8.29
CA MET A 15 -1.18 -11.00 -9.66
C MET A 15 -0.42 -11.87 -10.68
N PRO A 16 -0.99 -12.12 -11.87
CA PRO A 16 -0.28 -12.80 -12.95
C PRO A 16 0.86 -11.91 -13.49
N GLU A 17 1.89 -12.56 -14.04
CA GLU A 17 3.10 -11.94 -14.64
C GLU A 17 4.04 -11.21 -13.65
N MET A 18 3.51 -10.30 -12.85
CA MET A 18 4.25 -9.56 -11.82
C MET A 18 3.46 -9.53 -10.52
N ASP A 19 4.04 -10.05 -9.45
CA ASP A 19 3.41 -10.02 -8.13
C ASP A 19 3.43 -8.62 -7.50
N GLY A 20 2.57 -8.41 -6.50
CA GLY A 20 2.44 -7.13 -5.81
C GLY A 20 3.67 -6.72 -5.01
N TYR A 21 4.51 -7.67 -4.62
CA TYR A 21 5.75 -7.40 -3.89
C TYR A 21 6.79 -6.76 -4.81
N GLU A 22 6.99 -7.33 -5.99
CA GLU A 22 7.85 -6.79 -7.04
C GLU A 22 7.33 -5.45 -7.55
N ALA A 23 6.01 -5.33 -7.75
CA ALA A 23 5.40 -4.04 -8.10
C ALA A 23 5.69 -2.96 -7.04
N THR A 24 5.57 -3.30 -5.75
CA THR A 24 5.86 -2.38 -4.65
C THR A 24 7.32 -1.95 -4.65
N LYS A 25 8.27 -2.89 -4.80
CA LYS A 25 9.70 -2.56 -4.91
C LYS A 25 9.98 -1.59 -6.05
N ARG A 26 9.36 -1.80 -7.22
CA ARG A 26 9.48 -0.91 -8.36
C ARG A 26 8.90 0.46 -8.08
N ILE A 27 7.73 0.54 -7.42
CA ILE A 27 7.14 1.83 -7.01
C ILE A 27 8.08 2.57 -6.05
N ARG A 28 8.63 1.90 -5.03
CA ARG A 28 9.56 2.53 -4.08
C ARG A 28 10.91 2.90 -4.71
N SER A 29 11.33 2.22 -5.77
CA SER A 29 12.64 2.48 -6.42
C SER A 29 12.57 3.47 -7.60
N ALA A 30 11.43 3.52 -8.30
CA ALA A 30 11.32 4.21 -9.59
C ALA A 30 10.79 5.65 -9.49
N PHE A 31 10.16 6.02 -8.39
CA PHE A 31 9.55 7.34 -8.26
C PHE A 31 10.34 8.25 -7.31
N GLU A 32 10.22 9.56 -7.57
CA GLU A 32 10.76 10.63 -6.73
C GLU A 32 10.18 10.55 -5.31
N LYS A 33 10.83 11.25 -4.35
CA LYS A 33 10.48 11.21 -2.92
C LYS A 33 8.98 11.27 -2.65
N ASP A 34 8.25 12.10 -3.39
CA ASP A 34 6.81 12.35 -3.19
C ASP A 34 5.95 11.09 -3.38
N TYR A 35 6.29 10.21 -4.32
CA TYR A 35 5.57 8.95 -4.52
C TYR A 35 6.04 7.85 -3.56
N CYS A 36 7.26 7.99 -3.05
CA CYS A 36 7.81 7.12 -2.03
C CYS A 36 7.09 7.26 -0.68
N GLU A 37 6.31 8.32 -0.48
CA GLU A 37 5.51 8.55 0.72
C GLU A 37 4.06 8.07 0.61
N ILE A 38 3.61 7.67 -0.59
CA ILE A 38 2.22 7.20 -0.78
C ILE A 38 2.03 5.88 -0.01
N PRO A 39 1.01 5.77 0.85
CA PRO A 39 0.71 4.54 1.56
C PRO A 39 0.34 3.41 0.60
N ILE A 40 0.97 2.24 0.75
CA ILE A 40 0.67 1.03 -0.02
C ILE A 40 0.08 -0.01 0.93
N VAL A 41 -1.20 -0.34 0.75
CA VAL A 41 -1.92 -1.35 1.52
C VAL A 41 -2.00 -2.64 0.71
N ALA A 42 -1.42 -3.70 1.25
CA ALA A 42 -1.40 -5.02 0.63
C ALA A 42 -2.78 -5.71 0.72
N LEU A 43 -3.25 -6.33 -0.34
CA LEU A 43 -4.43 -7.18 -0.37
C LEU A 43 -3.96 -8.62 -0.57
N THR A 44 -3.97 -9.40 0.51
CA THR A 44 -3.47 -10.78 0.51
C THR A 44 -4.59 -11.79 0.72
N ALA A 45 -4.55 -12.93 0.02
CA ALA A 45 -5.43 -14.06 0.29
C ALA A 45 -5.07 -14.80 1.59
N ASN A 46 -3.84 -14.64 2.08
CA ASN A 46 -3.33 -15.26 3.29
C ASN A 46 -2.80 -14.17 4.24
N ALA A 47 -3.49 -13.95 5.36
CA ALA A 47 -3.03 -13.02 6.40
C ALA A 47 -2.13 -13.72 7.43
N LEU A 48 -1.36 -14.72 6.99
CA LEU A 48 -0.44 -15.43 7.86
C LEU A 48 0.74 -14.52 8.23
N LYS A 49 1.27 -14.72 9.43
CA LYS A 49 2.30 -13.87 10.05
C LYS A 49 3.55 -13.69 9.18
N GLY A 50 3.92 -14.69 8.38
CA GLY A 50 5.05 -14.63 7.45
C GLY A 50 4.82 -13.72 6.24
N ASP A 51 3.60 -13.62 5.74
CA ASP A 51 3.27 -12.75 4.61
C ASP A 51 3.32 -11.27 5.02
N ARG A 52 2.94 -10.98 6.28
CA ARG A 52 3.04 -9.64 6.85
C ARG A 52 4.49 -9.15 6.89
N GLU A 53 5.42 -9.99 7.33
CA GLU A 53 6.84 -9.64 7.38
C GLU A 53 7.38 -9.37 5.97
N LEU A 54 6.96 -10.17 4.98
CA LEU A 54 7.33 -9.96 3.59
C LEU A 54 6.78 -8.63 3.03
N CYS A 55 5.51 -8.32 3.31
CA CYS A 55 4.87 -7.06 2.89
C CYS A 55 5.62 -5.84 3.44
N LEU A 56 5.94 -5.86 4.74
CA LEU A 56 6.67 -4.78 5.39
C LEU A 56 8.11 -4.66 4.87
N ALA A 57 8.78 -5.80 4.61
CA ALA A 57 10.15 -5.81 4.11
C ALA A 57 10.29 -5.20 2.71
N VAL A 58 9.23 -5.26 1.88
CA VAL A 58 9.23 -4.65 0.54
C VAL A 58 8.73 -3.20 0.53
N GLY A 59 8.39 -2.64 1.68
CA GLY A 59 7.96 -1.26 1.83
C GLY A 59 6.46 -1.02 1.65
N MET A 60 5.62 -2.04 1.92
CA MET A 60 4.18 -1.83 2.12
C MET A 60 3.92 -1.33 3.54
N ASP A 61 2.87 -0.54 3.72
CA ASP A 61 2.56 0.16 4.96
C ASP A 61 1.51 -0.57 5.82
N ASP A 62 0.58 -1.28 5.19
CA ASP A 62 -0.47 -2.05 5.86
C ASP A 62 -0.95 -3.22 5.00
N TYR A 63 -1.88 -4.02 5.52
CA TYR A 63 -2.45 -5.16 4.79
C TYR A 63 -3.91 -5.44 5.15
N ALA A 64 -4.64 -6.04 4.21
CA ALA A 64 -5.99 -6.53 4.38
C ALA A 64 -6.12 -7.94 3.79
N SER A 65 -6.81 -8.82 4.51
CA SER A 65 -7.09 -10.18 4.07
C SER A 65 -8.26 -10.23 3.10
N LYS A 66 -8.13 -10.98 2.01
CA LYS A 66 -9.23 -11.31 1.11
C LYS A 66 -10.04 -12.49 1.67
N PRO A 67 -11.38 -12.50 1.51
CA PRO A 67 -12.21 -11.45 0.91
C PRO A 67 -12.24 -10.20 1.80
N VAL A 68 -11.96 -9.03 1.20
CA VAL A 68 -11.83 -7.77 1.94
C VAL A 68 -13.21 -7.31 2.38
N LYS A 69 -13.42 -7.16 3.68
CA LYS A 69 -14.64 -6.55 4.21
C LYS A 69 -14.55 -5.04 4.06
N LEU A 70 -15.63 -4.42 3.58
CA LEU A 70 -15.70 -2.97 3.40
C LEU A 70 -15.47 -2.21 4.72
N SER A 71 -15.94 -2.75 5.86
CA SER A 71 -15.69 -2.17 7.18
C SER A 71 -14.20 -2.06 7.48
N ASP A 72 -13.47 -3.14 7.24
CA ASP A 72 -12.05 -3.26 7.58
C ASP A 72 -11.22 -2.37 6.65
N LEU A 73 -11.59 -2.37 5.35
CA LEU A 73 -10.97 -1.49 4.36
C LEU A 73 -11.19 -0.01 4.67
N SER A 74 -12.40 0.37 5.10
CA SER A 74 -12.73 1.77 5.44
C SER A 74 -11.87 2.27 6.60
N VAL A 75 -11.70 1.45 7.64
CA VAL A 75 -10.83 1.78 8.78
C VAL A 75 -9.37 1.97 8.36
N ILE A 76 -8.87 1.13 7.45
CA ILE A 76 -7.50 1.25 6.93
C ILE A 76 -7.38 2.54 6.11
N ILE A 77 -8.31 2.80 5.20
CA ILE A 77 -8.28 3.99 4.34
C ILE A 77 -8.34 5.26 5.20
N GLU A 78 -9.27 5.36 6.15
CA GLU A 78 -9.40 6.51 7.05
C GLU A 78 -8.10 6.76 7.82
N ARG A 79 -7.50 5.70 8.40
CA ARG A 79 -6.24 5.79 9.13
C ARG A 79 -5.12 6.41 8.29
N TRP A 80 -4.98 5.95 7.05
CA TRP A 80 -3.88 6.38 6.18
C TRP A 80 -4.14 7.71 5.50
N LEU A 81 -5.38 8.02 5.14
CA LEU A 81 -5.73 9.31 4.55
C LEU A 81 -5.69 10.45 5.56
N ASP A 82 -6.11 10.25 6.81
CA ASP A 82 -5.99 11.27 7.86
C ASP A 82 -4.52 11.54 8.20
N SER A 83 -3.69 10.49 8.26
CA SER A 83 -2.25 10.59 8.50
C SER A 83 -1.51 11.29 7.34
N ALA A 84 -1.86 10.94 6.09
CA ALA A 84 -1.30 11.57 4.90
C ALA A 84 -1.73 13.05 4.76
N ALA A 85 -2.98 13.37 5.12
CA ALA A 85 -3.47 14.76 5.16
C ALA A 85 -2.73 15.60 6.22
N SER A 86 -2.35 15.00 7.35
CA SER A 86 -1.56 15.68 8.38
C SER A 86 -0.11 15.93 7.94
N LYS A 87 0.50 15.01 7.17
CA LYS A 87 1.86 15.20 6.61
C LYS A 87 1.91 16.29 5.54
N LYS A 88 0.92 16.35 4.65
CA LYS A 88 0.82 17.40 3.61
C LYS A 88 0.60 18.82 4.14
N ARG A 89 0.04 18.98 5.34
CA ARG A 89 -0.19 20.31 5.97
C ARG A 89 1.04 20.89 6.66
N SER A 90 2.10 20.11 6.83
CA SER A 90 3.32 20.51 7.54
C SER A 90 4.51 20.77 6.59
N ALA A 91 4.27 20.79 5.28
CA ALA A 91 5.25 21.08 4.23
C ALA A 91 4.91 22.40 3.51
#